data_AF-A0A923L4T5-F1
#
_entry.id   AF-A0A923L4T5-F1
#
_cell.length_a   1.000
_cell.length_b   1.000
_cell.length_c   1.000
_cell.angle_alpha   90.00
_cell.angle_beta   90.00
_cell.angle_gamma   90.00
#
_symmetry.space_group_name_H-M   'P 1'
#
loop_
_entity.id
_entity.type
_entity.pdbx_description
1 polymer ?
#
loop_
_entity_poly.entity_id
_entity_poly.type
_entity_poly.pdbx_seq_one_letter_code
_entity_poly.pdbx_strand_id
1 'polypeptide(L)'
;MFHYLRIPDEYGYFQLDVFLLTRLYGVIIEVKNIYGTISFDDMGQMIRTANEIEEGFHNPLEQIAVQEYRLRKWLKQKRYSTNDRTLREKVIHEAQLLSKLEKIANKYEKTSLNTRQWNKLTEKLIEAHTEQKNDILNKYGIHREQLLKGVFCYACKLPSMVRIHGGWKCTQCGEMSPDAHMAAFKGYYLLHGNMVRNREAREFFSVTSPDIVKQLLQKGSFEKLGNGSATKYVMNADDWVKS
;
A
#
# COMPACT_ATOMS: atom_id res chain seq x y z
N MET A 1 3.36 9.38 -11.74
CA MET A 1 2.04 8.79 -11.44
C MET A 1 2.06 8.41 -9.98
N PHE A 2 1.00 8.73 -9.24
CA PHE A 2 0.89 8.38 -7.81
C PHE A 2 -0.18 7.31 -7.64
N HIS A 3 0.14 6.27 -6.87
CA HIS A 3 -0.80 5.20 -6.51
C HIS A 3 -1.16 5.32 -5.04
N TYR A 4 -2.42 5.09 -4.70
CA TYR A 4 -2.95 5.12 -3.33
C TYR A 4 -2.52 6.38 -2.57
N LEU A 5 -2.55 7.54 -3.25
CA LEU A 5 -2.08 8.79 -2.68
C LEU A 5 -3.03 9.22 -1.56
N ARG A 6 -2.59 9.00 -0.34
CA ARG A 6 -3.34 9.30 0.88
C ARG A 6 -2.76 10.51 1.59
N ILE A 7 -3.55 11.59 1.70
CA ILE A 7 -3.13 12.89 2.23
C ILE A 7 -4.03 13.28 3.41
N PRO A 8 -3.47 13.76 4.53
CA PRO A 8 -4.26 14.25 5.67
C PRO A 8 -4.95 15.59 5.38
N ASP A 9 -6.12 15.78 5.97
CA ASP A 9 -6.81 17.07 6.04
C ASP A 9 -7.64 17.19 7.33
N GLU A 10 -8.50 18.21 7.42
CA GLU A 10 -9.35 18.47 8.58
C GLU A 10 -10.43 17.39 8.85
N TYR A 11 -10.72 16.51 7.88
CA TYR A 11 -11.66 15.39 7.98
C TYR A 11 -10.93 14.03 8.09
N GLY A 12 -9.68 14.04 8.54
CA GLY A 12 -8.84 12.85 8.63
C GLY A 12 -7.97 12.71 7.39
N TYR A 13 -8.36 11.84 6.45
CA TYR A 13 -7.57 11.56 5.25
C TYR A 13 -8.43 11.41 4.00
N PHE A 14 -7.89 11.87 2.87
CA PHE A 14 -8.45 11.67 1.54
C PHE A 14 -7.48 10.79 0.75
N GLN A 15 -8.00 9.93 -0.11
CA GLN A 15 -7.23 8.92 -0.83
C GLN A 15 -7.62 8.91 -2.30
N LEU A 16 -6.61 8.89 -3.17
CA LEU A 16 -6.75 8.75 -4.61
C LEU A 16 -6.14 7.42 -5.03
N ASP A 17 -6.92 6.53 -5.65
CA ASP A 17 -6.42 5.24 -6.14
C ASP A 17 -5.27 5.45 -7.14
N VAL A 18 -5.51 6.31 -8.14
CA VAL A 18 -4.48 6.78 -9.07
C VAL A 18 -4.64 8.27 -9.30
N PHE A 19 -3.54 9.00 -9.13
CA PHE A 19 -3.42 10.40 -9.52
C PHE A 19 -2.33 10.57 -10.59
N LEU A 20 -2.75 10.85 -11.81
CA LEU A 20 -1.86 11.14 -12.92
C LEU A 20 -1.65 12.65 -13.00
N LEU A 21 -0.51 13.11 -12.48
CA LEU A 21 -0.08 14.50 -12.58
C LEU A 21 0.87 14.71 -13.76
N THR A 22 0.50 15.58 -14.69
CA THR A 22 1.37 16.07 -15.76
C THR A 22 1.61 17.57 -15.61
N ARG A 23 2.42 18.16 -16.51
CA ARG A 23 2.58 19.62 -16.57
C ARG A 23 1.36 20.36 -17.16
N LEU A 24 0.44 19.61 -17.76
CA LEU A 24 -0.73 20.14 -18.49
C LEU A 24 -2.00 19.99 -17.65
N TYR A 25 -2.19 18.84 -17.01
CA TYR A 25 -3.41 18.46 -16.30
C TYR A 25 -3.13 17.46 -15.18
N GLY A 26 -4.09 17.32 -14.26
CA GLY A 26 -4.16 16.24 -13.29
C GLY A 26 -5.41 15.40 -13.53
N VAL A 27 -5.27 14.07 -13.53
CA VAL A 27 -6.40 13.13 -13.65
C VAL A 27 -6.47 12.27 -12.39
N ILE A 28 -7.66 12.21 -11.79
CA ILE A 28 -7.99 11.23 -10.74
C ILE A 28 -8.68 10.05 -11.43
N ILE A 29 -8.20 8.85 -11.18
CA ILE A 29 -8.80 7.61 -11.66
C ILE A 29 -9.11 6.76 -10.44
N GLU A 30 -10.39 6.44 -10.26
CA GLU A 30 -10.87 5.46 -9.28
C GLU A 30 -11.00 4.11 -9.98
N VAL A 31 -10.45 3.06 -9.40
CA VAL A 31 -10.48 1.72 -10.01
C VAL A 31 -11.36 0.80 -9.18
N LYS A 32 -12.44 0.29 -9.79
CA LYS A 32 -13.28 -0.74 -9.18
C LYS A 32 -13.20 -2.01 -10.01
N ASN A 33 -12.87 -3.13 -9.36
CA ASN A 33 -12.99 -4.44 -9.98
C ASN A 33 -14.41 -4.98 -9.73
N ILE A 34 -15.31 -4.78 -10.70
CA ILE A 34 -16.72 -5.15 -10.59
C ILE A 34 -17.05 -6.12 -11.71
N TYR A 35 -17.57 -7.29 -11.34
CA TYR A 35 -18.19 -8.25 -12.25
C TYR A 35 -19.72 -8.09 -12.22
N GLY A 36 -20.41 -8.53 -13.28
CA GLY A 36 -21.87 -8.38 -13.39
C GLY A 36 -22.29 -7.01 -13.93
N THR A 37 -23.57 -6.70 -13.77
CA THR A 37 -24.18 -5.47 -14.32
C THR A 37 -24.25 -4.39 -13.25
N ILE A 38 -23.87 -3.16 -13.63
CA ILE A 38 -23.94 -1.98 -12.76
C ILE A 38 -25.16 -1.15 -13.15
N SER A 39 -25.99 -0.82 -12.16
CA SER A 39 -27.06 0.17 -12.27
C SER A 39 -26.91 1.21 -11.15
N PHE A 40 -27.61 2.34 -11.28
CA PHE A 40 -27.68 3.36 -10.23
C PHE A 40 -29.15 3.55 -9.89
N ASP A 41 -29.49 3.52 -8.60
CA ASP A 41 -30.86 3.78 -8.16
C ASP A 41 -31.20 5.28 -8.15
N ASP A 42 -32.44 5.60 -7.81
CA ASP A 42 -32.95 6.98 -7.74
C ASP A 42 -32.25 7.82 -6.65
N MET A 43 -31.64 7.16 -5.66
CA MET A 43 -30.86 7.81 -4.60
C MET A 43 -29.38 7.94 -4.98
N GLY A 44 -28.99 7.50 -6.17
CA GLY A 44 -27.62 7.55 -6.68
C GLY A 44 -26.73 6.43 -6.15
N GLN A 45 -27.25 5.44 -5.42
CA GLN A 45 -26.48 4.28 -4.98
C GLN A 45 -26.10 3.41 -6.19
N MET A 46 -24.86 2.92 -6.23
CA MET A 46 -24.45 1.96 -7.26
C MET A 46 -24.93 0.56 -6.86
N ILE A 47 -25.73 -0.08 -7.70
CA ILE A 47 -26.21 -1.45 -7.49
C ILE A 47 -25.49 -2.36 -8.48
N ARG A 48 -24.88 -3.43 -7.97
CA ARG A 48 -24.30 -4.50 -8.77
C ARG A 48 -25.27 -5.69 -8.75
N THR A 49 -25.70 -6.13 -9.92
CA THR A 49 -26.49 -7.36 -10.08
C THR A 49 -25.61 -8.47 -10.66
N ALA A 50 -25.47 -9.59 -9.96
CA ALA A 50 -24.78 -10.77 -10.44
C ALA A 50 -25.47 -12.04 -9.94
N ASN A 51 -25.74 -13.00 -10.82
CA ASN A 51 -26.47 -14.24 -10.50
C ASN A 51 -27.79 -13.96 -9.75
N GLU A 52 -28.56 -12.96 -10.19
CA GLU A 52 -29.82 -12.51 -9.57
C GLU A 52 -29.68 -11.93 -8.14
N ILE A 53 -28.45 -11.81 -7.63
CA ILE A 53 -28.16 -11.16 -6.35
C ILE A 53 -27.82 -9.69 -6.61
N GLU A 54 -28.52 -8.81 -5.91
CA GLU A 54 -28.24 -7.37 -5.90
C GLU A 54 -27.42 -7.00 -4.66
N GLU A 55 -26.28 -6.35 -4.89
CA GLU A 55 -25.43 -5.79 -3.86
C GLU A 55 -25.32 -4.28 -4.05
N GLY A 56 -25.62 -3.53 -2.99
CA GLY A 56 -25.45 -2.08 -2.95
C GLY A 56 -24.00 -1.69 -2.65
N PHE A 57 -23.46 -0.76 -3.42
CA PHE A 57 -22.13 -0.19 -3.26
C PHE A 57 -22.21 1.33 -3.14
N HIS A 58 -21.20 1.93 -2.52
CA HIS A 58 -21.07 3.37 -2.53
C HIS A 58 -20.84 3.89 -3.95
N ASN A 59 -21.43 5.04 -4.29
CA ASN A 59 -21.33 5.61 -5.62
C ASN A 59 -19.90 6.08 -5.91
N PRO A 60 -19.18 5.48 -6.88
CA PRO A 60 -17.81 5.87 -7.20
C PRO A 60 -17.72 7.32 -7.70
N LEU A 61 -18.77 7.87 -8.31
CA LEU A 61 -18.79 9.25 -8.79
C LEU A 61 -18.85 10.27 -7.66
N GLU A 62 -19.66 9.98 -6.63
CA GLU A 62 -19.70 10.80 -5.42
C GLU A 62 -18.39 10.73 -4.67
N GLN A 63 -17.81 9.52 -4.56
CA GLN A 63 -16.49 9.32 -3.98
C GLN A 63 -15.44 10.18 -4.70
N ILE A 64 -15.36 10.11 -6.04
CA ILE A 64 -14.43 10.93 -6.83
C ILE A 64 -14.69 12.42 -6.60
N ALA A 65 -15.96 12.86 -6.57
CA ALA A 65 -16.29 14.27 -6.39
C ALA A 65 -15.81 14.81 -5.03
N VAL A 66 -15.97 14.03 -3.96
CA VAL A 66 -15.47 14.37 -2.62
C VAL A 66 -13.94 14.42 -2.61
N GLN A 67 -13.28 13.41 -3.18
CA GLN A 67 -11.82 13.35 -3.22
C GLN A 67 -11.22 14.48 -4.06
N GLU A 68 -11.83 14.81 -5.20
CA GLU A 68 -11.45 15.94 -6.05
C GLU A 68 -11.56 17.26 -5.28
N TYR A 69 -12.67 17.48 -4.58
CA TYR A 69 -12.87 18.68 -3.76
C TYR A 69 -11.75 18.83 -2.71
N ARG A 70 -11.44 17.75 -1.99
CA ARG A 70 -10.39 17.75 -0.95
C ARG A 70 -9.01 17.99 -1.54
N LEU A 71 -8.69 17.36 -2.68
CA LEU A 71 -7.45 17.62 -3.41
C LEU A 71 -7.33 19.08 -3.85
N ARG A 72 -8.39 19.66 -4.43
CA ARG A 72 -8.41 21.07 -4.85
C ARG A 72 -8.19 22.02 -3.67
N LYS A 73 -8.84 21.74 -2.54
CA LYS A 73 -8.64 22.50 -1.30
C LYS A 73 -7.18 22.42 -0.83
N TRP A 74 -6.59 21.23 -0.84
CA TRP A 74 -5.18 21.03 -0.51
C TRP A 74 -4.23 21.78 -1.48
N LEU A 75 -4.47 21.69 -2.79
CA LEU A 75 -3.69 22.40 -3.81
C LEU A 75 -3.73 23.92 -3.61
N LYS A 76 -4.92 24.46 -3.31
CA LYS A 76 -5.11 25.89 -3.02
C LYS A 76 -4.33 26.33 -1.78
N GLN A 77 -4.32 25.52 -0.71
CA GLN A 77 -3.49 25.77 0.47
C GLN A 77 -1.99 25.78 0.14
N LYS A 78 -1.56 24.97 -0.82
CA LYS A 78 -0.16 24.94 -1.32
C LYS A 78 0.15 26.00 -2.37
N ARG A 79 -0.80 26.92 -2.65
CA ARG A 79 -0.73 28.04 -3.61
C ARG A 79 -0.69 27.61 -5.09
N TYR A 80 -1.36 26.51 -5.43
CA TYR A 80 -1.61 26.12 -6.82
C TYR A 80 -3.03 26.46 -7.22
N SER A 81 -3.21 27.06 -8.41
CA SER A 81 -4.53 27.31 -8.99
C SER A 81 -5.08 26.03 -9.61
N THR A 82 -6.40 25.84 -9.51
CA THR A 82 -7.11 24.74 -10.15
C THR A 82 -8.22 25.33 -11.00
N ASN A 83 -8.32 24.91 -12.27
CA ASN A 83 -9.43 25.33 -13.13
C ASN A 83 -10.70 24.54 -12.77
N ASP A 84 -11.87 25.19 -12.75
CA ASP A 84 -13.16 24.54 -12.43
C ASP A 84 -13.72 23.65 -13.55
N ARG A 85 -12.98 23.45 -14.65
CA ARG A 85 -13.37 22.52 -15.71
C ARG A 85 -13.10 21.08 -15.28
N THR A 86 -14.00 20.53 -14.48
CA THR A 86 -14.01 19.09 -14.17
C THR A 86 -14.71 18.33 -15.29
N LEU A 87 -13.99 17.42 -15.94
CA LEU A 87 -14.60 16.41 -16.79
C LEU A 87 -14.95 15.21 -15.92
N ARG A 88 -16.23 15.07 -15.57
CA ARG A 88 -16.75 13.88 -14.89
C ARG A 88 -17.27 12.92 -15.94
N GLU A 89 -16.49 11.91 -16.27
CA GLU A 89 -16.99 10.78 -17.04
C GLU A 89 -17.56 9.72 -16.10
N LYS A 90 -18.71 9.15 -16.45
CA LYS A 90 -19.48 8.35 -15.49
C LYS A 90 -18.83 7.02 -15.12
N VAL A 91 -18.49 6.19 -16.09
CA VAL A 91 -17.79 4.90 -15.90
C VAL A 91 -17.20 4.51 -17.25
N ILE A 92 -16.02 3.90 -17.27
CA ILE A 92 -15.41 3.34 -18.49
C ILE A 92 -14.89 1.94 -18.22
N HIS A 93 -14.88 1.09 -19.24
CA HIS A 93 -14.14 -0.17 -19.18
C HIS A 93 -12.65 0.08 -19.34
N GLU A 94 -11.82 -0.77 -18.72
CA GLU A 94 -10.36 -0.69 -18.75
C GLU A 94 -9.80 -0.57 -20.17
N ALA A 95 -10.34 -1.35 -21.12
CA ALA A 95 -9.93 -1.33 -22.52
C ALA A 95 -10.08 0.06 -23.19
N GLN A 96 -10.91 0.95 -22.65
CA GLN A 96 -11.12 2.29 -23.18
C GLN A 96 -10.19 3.34 -22.56
N LEU A 97 -9.51 3.02 -21.45
CA LEU A 97 -8.73 3.98 -20.66
C LEU A 97 -7.68 4.72 -21.51
N LEU A 98 -6.87 3.99 -22.29
CA LEU A 98 -5.81 4.59 -23.11
C LEU A 98 -6.38 5.60 -24.11
N SER A 99 -7.41 5.19 -24.86
CA SER A 99 -8.06 6.05 -25.84
C SER A 99 -8.64 7.34 -25.23
N LYS A 100 -9.05 7.27 -23.95
CA LYS A 100 -9.58 8.43 -23.23
C LYS A 100 -8.49 9.34 -22.71
N LEU A 101 -7.40 8.79 -22.19
CA LEU A 101 -6.23 9.57 -21.79
C LEU A 101 -5.63 10.34 -22.97
N GLU A 102 -5.58 9.73 -24.16
CA GLU A 102 -5.16 10.41 -25.39
C GLU A 102 -6.10 11.58 -25.74
N LYS A 103 -7.42 11.38 -25.68
CA LYS A 103 -8.40 12.45 -25.90
C LYS A 103 -8.24 13.60 -24.91
N ILE A 104 -7.95 13.30 -23.64
CA ILE A 104 -7.68 14.32 -22.62
C ILE A 104 -6.38 15.05 -22.95
N ALA A 105 -5.31 14.31 -23.29
CA ALA A 105 -4.02 14.90 -23.64
C ALA A 105 -4.13 15.89 -24.80
N ASN A 106 -4.85 15.51 -25.86
CA ASN A 106 -5.07 16.37 -27.04
C ASN A 106 -5.95 17.59 -26.74
N LYS A 107 -6.79 17.54 -25.70
CA LYS A 107 -7.68 18.66 -25.34
C LYS A 107 -6.95 19.78 -24.59
N TYR A 108 -5.89 19.46 -23.85
CA TYR A 108 -5.19 20.40 -22.99
C TYR A 108 -3.78 20.67 -23.53
N GLU A 109 -3.69 21.56 -24.52
CA GLU A 109 -2.44 21.86 -25.23
C GLU A 109 -1.52 22.87 -24.49
N LYS A 110 -2.07 23.64 -23.53
CA LYS A 110 -1.32 24.70 -22.84
C LYS A 110 -0.78 24.23 -21.48
N THR A 111 0.53 24.33 -21.27
CA THR A 111 1.20 24.03 -20.00
C THR A 111 0.67 24.90 -18.86
N SER A 112 0.04 24.26 -17.87
CA SER A 112 -0.39 24.93 -16.64
C SER A 112 0.75 25.06 -15.63
N LEU A 113 1.72 24.15 -15.66
CA LEU A 113 2.86 24.13 -14.76
C LEU A 113 4.18 24.13 -15.54
N ASN A 114 5.09 25.02 -15.14
CA ASN A 114 6.49 24.89 -15.56
C ASN A 114 7.20 23.75 -14.81
N THR A 115 8.37 23.33 -15.30
CA THR A 115 9.12 22.19 -14.74
C THR A 115 9.42 22.36 -13.25
N ARG A 116 9.78 23.58 -12.82
CA ARG A 116 10.08 23.87 -11.41
C ARG A 116 8.85 23.76 -10.52
N GLN A 117 7.71 24.29 -10.97
CA GLN A 117 6.44 24.21 -10.25
C GLN A 117 5.94 22.76 -10.16
N TRP A 118 6.11 21.99 -11.24
CA TRP A 118 5.75 20.59 -11.32
C TRP A 118 6.60 19.74 -10.36
N ASN A 119 7.94 19.86 -10.39
CA ASN A 119 8.83 19.17 -9.44
C ASN A 119 8.47 19.50 -7.99
N LYS A 120 8.27 20.79 -7.68
CA LYS A 120 7.90 21.24 -6.33
C LYS A 120 6.53 20.70 -5.89
N LEU A 121 5.58 20.56 -6.83
CA LEU A 121 4.27 19.99 -6.52
C LEU A 121 4.40 18.50 -6.25
N THR A 122 5.16 17.78 -7.08
CA THR A 122 5.46 16.36 -6.92
C THR A 122 6.10 16.08 -5.56
N GLU A 123 7.14 16.84 -5.19
CA GLU A 123 7.78 16.74 -3.86
C GLU A 123 6.77 16.93 -2.74
N LYS A 124 5.95 18.00 -2.79
CA LYS A 124 4.91 18.25 -1.79
C LYS A 124 3.87 17.14 -1.68
N LEU A 125 3.52 16.49 -2.78
CA LEU A 125 2.58 15.37 -2.78
C LEU A 125 3.20 14.13 -2.13
N ILE A 126 4.49 13.88 -2.39
CA ILE A 126 5.26 12.80 -1.75
C ILE A 126 5.39 13.07 -0.25
N GLU A 127 5.78 14.28 0.14
CA GLU A 127 5.93 14.67 1.54
C GLU A 127 4.61 14.61 2.33
N ALA A 128 3.49 14.94 1.68
CA ALA A 128 2.18 14.89 2.31
C ALA A 128 1.57 13.48 2.31
N HIS A 129 2.12 12.54 1.54
CA HIS A 129 1.63 11.18 1.51
C HIS A 129 1.85 10.50 2.87
N THR A 130 0.81 9.83 3.36
CA THR A 130 0.86 9.04 4.58
C THR A 130 0.40 7.64 4.27
N GLU A 131 1.30 6.67 4.40
CA GLU A 131 0.98 5.27 4.20
C GLU A 131 -0.12 4.85 5.17
N GLN A 132 -1.16 4.18 4.65
CA GLN A 132 -2.19 3.64 5.50
C GLN A 132 -1.59 2.46 6.27
N LYS A 133 -1.38 2.63 7.58
CA LYS A 133 -1.11 1.49 8.47
C LYS A 133 -2.36 0.62 8.52
N ASN A 134 -2.47 -0.33 7.60
CA ASN A 134 -3.51 -1.33 7.60
C ASN A 134 -3.19 -2.33 8.70
N ASP A 135 -3.81 -2.17 9.87
CA ASP A 135 -3.82 -3.20 10.88
C ASP A 135 -4.78 -4.32 10.42
N ILE A 136 -4.28 -5.15 9.50
CA ILE A 136 -5.05 -6.25 8.91
C ILE A 136 -5.54 -7.23 9.97
N LEU A 137 -4.81 -7.34 11.09
CA LEU A 137 -5.20 -8.17 12.22
C LEU A 137 -6.48 -7.64 12.84
N ASN A 138 -6.52 -6.35 13.18
CA ASN A 138 -7.74 -5.73 13.70
C ASN A 138 -8.88 -5.72 12.67
N LYS A 139 -8.58 -5.45 11.40
CA LYS A 139 -9.60 -5.41 10.33
C LYS A 139 -10.36 -6.74 10.20
N TYR A 140 -9.66 -7.86 10.33
CA TYR A 140 -10.25 -9.20 10.20
C TYR A 140 -10.49 -9.89 11.56
N GLY A 141 -10.31 -9.18 12.68
CA GLY A 141 -10.45 -9.76 14.02
C GLY A 141 -9.48 -10.92 14.32
N ILE A 142 -8.34 -10.96 13.64
CA ILE A 142 -7.33 -12.01 13.80
C ILE A 142 -6.49 -11.68 15.03
N HIS A 143 -6.58 -12.55 16.03
CA HIS A 143 -5.75 -12.45 17.21
C HIS A 143 -4.32 -12.88 16.90
N ARG A 144 -3.31 -12.22 17.49
CA ARG A 144 -1.88 -12.49 17.19
C ARG A 144 -1.46 -13.93 17.48
N GLU A 145 -2.16 -14.58 18.39
CA GLU A 145 -1.98 -15.96 18.81
C GLU A 145 -2.39 -16.96 17.72
N GLN A 146 -3.27 -16.54 16.80
CA GLN A 146 -3.73 -17.36 15.67
C GLN A 146 -2.74 -17.32 14.49
N LEU A 147 -1.77 -16.41 14.52
CA LEU A 147 -0.74 -16.35 13.49
C LEU A 147 0.18 -17.56 13.62
N LEU A 148 0.36 -18.27 12.51
CA LEU A 148 1.36 -19.31 12.39
C LEU A 148 2.75 -18.68 12.57
N LYS A 149 3.42 -19.08 13.66
CA LYS A 149 4.79 -18.67 13.98
C LYS A 149 5.77 -19.65 13.35
N GLY A 150 6.99 -19.18 13.07
CA GLY A 150 8.05 -19.97 12.47
C GLY A 150 8.51 -19.44 11.12
N VAL A 151 9.60 -20.02 10.61
CA VAL A 151 10.11 -19.70 9.28
C VAL A 151 9.45 -20.63 8.26
N PHE A 152 8.81 -20.03 7.25
CA PHE A 152 8.08 -20.76 6.23
C PHE A 152 9.01 -21.33 5.16
N CYS A 153 8.75 -22.58 4.76
CA CYS A 153 9.41 -23.19 3.62
C CYS A 153 8.81 -22.65 2.32
N TYR A 154 9.65 -22.26 1.37
CA TYR A 154 9.17 -21.77 0.06
C TYR A 154 8.56 -22.88 -0.81
N ALA A 155 8.96 -24.14 -0.61
CA ALA A 155 8.46 -25.27 -1.40
C ALA A 155 7.11 -25.77 -0.86
N CYS A 156 7.03 -26.16 0.41
CA CYS A 156 5.80 -26.73 0.99
C CYS A 156 4.88 -25.71 1.68
N LYS A 157 5.29 -24.44 1.81
CA LYS A 157 4.52 -23.34 2.43
C LYS A 157 4.13 -23.56 3.91
N LEU A 158 4.76 -24.53 4.58
CA LEU A 158 4.57 -24.77 6.01
C LEU A 158 5.63 -24.04 6.85
N PRO A 159 5.32 -23.62 8.09
CA PRO A 159 6.28 -23.05 9.04
C PRO A 159 7.21 -24.13 9.63
N SER A 160 8.03 -24.72 8.77
CA SER A 160 8.79 -25.93 9.08
C SER A 160 10.29 -25.81 8.79
N MET A 161 10.78 -24.60 8.52
CA MET A 161 12.22 -24.36 8.36
C MET A 161 12.88 -24.24 9.74
N VAL A 162 13.87 -25.11 10.00
CA VAL A 162 14.70 -25.05 11.20
C VAL A 162 16.10 -24.55 10.85
N ARG A 163 16.73 -23.84 11.79
CA ARG A 163 18.08 -23.32 11.60
C ARG A 163 19.09 -24.46 11.67
N ILE A 164 19.96 -24.54 10.67
CA ILE A 164 21.12 -25.44 10.63
C ILE A 164 22.41 -24.64 10.46
N HIS A 165 23.56 -25.30 10.53
CA HIS A 165 24.83 -24.66 10.18
C HIS A 165 24.78 -24.17 8.72
N GLY A 166 25.09 -22.91 8.48
CA GLY A 166 25.11 -22.31 7.14
C GLY A 166 23.75 -21.95 6.52
N GLY A 167 22.61 -22.38 7.08
CA GLY A 167 21.32 -22.16 6.40
C GLY A 167 20.08 -22.58 7.20
N TRP A 168 18.99 -22.78 6.48
CA TRP A 168 17.70 -23.27 6.95
C TRP A 168 17.36 -24.55 6.20
N LYS A 169 16.78 -25.53 6.88
CA LYS A 169 16.31 -26.78 6.28
C LYS A 169 14.88 -27.07 6.69
N CYS A 170 14.05 -27.45 5.73
CA CYS A 170 12.66 -27.82 5.96
C CYS A 170 12.58 -29.22 6.55
N THR A 171 11.86 -29.39 7.66
CA THR A 171 11.64 -30.71 8.29
C THR A 171 10.58 -31.55 7.57
N GLN A 172 9.80 -30.96 6.65
CA GLN A 172 8.73 -31.64 5.93
C GLN A 172 9.17 -32.13 4.54
N CYS A 173 9.77 -31.25 3.74
CA CYS A 173 10.18 -31.59 2.36
C CYS A 173 11.70 -31.63 2.15
N GLY A 174 12.51 -31.35 3.18
CA GLY A 174 13.97 -31.40 3.10
C GLY A 174 14.64 -30.20 2.42
N GLU A 175 13.87 -29.30 1.81
CA GLU A 175 14.33 -28.11 1.10
C GLU A 175 15.27 -27.23 1.93
N MET A 176 16.30 -26.67 1.31
CA MET A 176 17.28 -25.81 1.98
C MET A 176 17.20 -24.36 1.50
N SER A 177 17.44 -23.41 2.40
CA SER A 177 17.54 -21.98 2.05
C SER A 177 18.59 -21.29 2.92
N PRO A 178 19.51 -20.50 2.33
CA PRO A 178 20.49 -19.74 3.10
C PRO A 178 19.83 -18.59 3.90
N ASP A 179 18.71 -18.07 3.40
CA ASP A 179 18.16 -16.76 3.73
C ASP A 179 16.66 -16.76 4.10
N ALA A 180 16.04 -17.92 4.37
CA ALA A 180 14.61 -18.03 4.68
C ALA A 180 14.12 -17.09 5.80
N HIS A 181 15.00 -16.72 6.73
CA HIS A 181 14.75 -15.70 7.75
C HIS A 181 14.36 -14.32 7.18
N MET A 182 14.87 -13.93 6.01
CA MET A 182 14.53 -12.64 5.38
C MET A 182 13.06 -12.58 4.98
N ALA A 183 12.52 -13.67 4.42
CA ALA A 183 11.09 -13.77 4.13
C ALA A 183 10.25 -13.69 5.42
N ALA A 184 10.74 -14.27 6.51
CA ALA A 184 10.08 -14.17 7.81
C ALA A 184 10.11 -12.74 8.38
N PHE A 185 11.21 -11.99 8.23
CA PHE A 185 11.27 -10.57 8.60
C PHE A 185 10.32 -9.70 7.76
N LYS A 186 10.21 -9.97 6.46
CA LYS A 186 9.22 -9.31 5.59
C LYS A 186 7.80 -9.55 6.08
N GLY A 187 7.47 -10.80 6.46
CA GLY A 187 6.19 -11.15 7.06
C GLY A 187 5.94 -10.41 8.37
N TYR A 188 6.93 -10.35 9.26
CA TYR A 188 6.85 -9.58 10.50
C TYR A 188 6.61 -8.10 10.22
N TYR A 189 7.34 -7.50 9.28
CA TYR A 189 7.21 -6.10 8.91
C TYR A 189 5.78 -5.75 8.49
N LEU A 190 5.17 -6.58 7.64
CA LEU A 190 3.81 -6.38 7.15
C LEU A 190 2.74 -6.54 8.25
N LEU A 191 3.00 -7.36 9.28
CA LEU A 191 2.03 -7.67 10.35
C LEU A 191 2.18 -6.81 11.60
N HIS A 192 3.41 -6.41 11.93
CA HIS A 192 3.76 -5.77 13.21
C HIS A 192 4.47 -4.43 13.05
N GLY A 193 4.80 -4.04 11.82
CA GLY A 193 5.47 -2.78 11.49
C GLY A 193 6.99 -2.89 11.49
N ASN A 194 7.63 -1.73 11.40
CA ASN A 194 9.05 -1.61 11.10
C ASN A 194 10.01 -1.82 12.29
N MET A 195 9.50 -2.05 13.50
CA MET A 195 10.33 -2.20 14.69
C MET A 195 10.23 -3.62 15.24
N VAL A 196 11.38 -4.25 15.48
CA VAL A 196 11.46 -5.58 16.07
C VAL A 196 12.49 -5.63 17.19
N ARG A 197 12.11 -6.22 18.32
CA ARG A 197 13.01 -6.58 19.43
C ARG A 197 13.46 -8.03 19.26
N ASN A 198 14.61 -8.37 19.84
CA ASN A 198 15.10 -9.76 19.83
C ASN A 198 14.06 -10.76 20.38
N ARG A 199 13.37 -10.42 21.47
CA ARG A 199 12.32 -11.26 22.05
C ARG A 199 11.15 -11.49 21.08
N GLU A 200 10.72 -10.44 20.39
CA GLU A 200 9.62 -10.50 19.42
C GLU A 200 10.01 -11.36 18.21
N ALA A 201 11.22 -11.16 17.69
CA ALA A 201 11.79 -12.00 16.62
C ALA A 201 11.90 -13.48 17.03
N ARG A 202 12.37 -13.78 18.25
CA ARG A 202 12.46 -15.16 18.75
C ARG A 202 11.10 -15.85 18.77
N GLU A 203 10.09 -15.16 19.29
CA GLU A 203 8.73 -15.68 19.36
C GLU A 203 8.14 -15.88 17.95
N PHE A 204 8.28 -14.88 17.07
CA PHE A 204 7.71 -14.93 15.73
C PHE A 204 8.39 -15.97 14.83
N PHE A 205 9.72 -16.14 14.93
CA PHE A 205 10.47 -17.12 14.14
C PHE A 205 10.56 -18.50 14.78
N SER A 206 10.04 -18.67 16.01
CA SER A 206 10.20 -19.89 16.80
C SER A 206 11.67 -20.30 16.98
N VAL A 207 12.56 -19.31 17.14
CA VAL A 207 14.00 -19.52 17.42
C VAL A 207 14.26 -19.20 18.88
N THR A 208 14.76 -20.16 19.66
CA THR A 208 14.93 -20.00 21.11
C THR A 208 16.19 -19.20 21.48
N SER A 209 17.26 -19.30 20.69
CA SER A 209 18.56 -18.68 20.99
C SER A 209 18.55 -17.16 20.72
N PRO A 210 18.80 -16.32 21.74
CA PRO A 210 18.96 -14.88 21.57
C PRO A 210 20.13 -14.49 20.65
N ASP A 211 21.23 -15.24 20.73
CA ASP A 211 22.44 -14.96 19.95
C ASP A 211 22.24 -15.24 18.46
N ILE A 212 21.54 -16.33 18.12
CA ILE A 212 21.17 -16.62 16.73
C ILE A 212 20.32 -15.47 16.18
N VAL A 213 19.27 -15.06 16.90
CA VAL A 213 18.41 -13.97 16.44
C VAL A 213 19.16 -12.65 16.33
N LYS A 214 20.09 -12.36 17.25
CA LYS A 214 20.96 -11.18 17.15
C LYS A 214 21.81 -11.22 15.88
N GLN A 215 22.39 -12.36 15.53
CA GLN A 215 23.14 -12.52 14.29
C GLN A 215 22.24 -12.35 13.05
N LEU A 216 21.02 -12.91 13.05
CA LEU A 216 20.07 -12.76 11.95
C LEU A 216 19.65 -11.28 11.76
N LEU A 217 19.37 -10.57 12.86
CA LEU A 217 19.04 -9.14 12.84
C LEU A 217 20.20 -8.28 12.32
N GLN A 218 21.44 -8.63 12.68
CA GLN A 218 22.64 -7.94 12.19
C GLN A 218 22.90 -8.22 10.71
N LYS A 219 22.65 -9.44 10.23
CA LYS A 219 22.77 -9.80 8.80
C LYS A 219 21.73 -9.10 7.93
N GLY A 220 20.56 -8.78 8.50
CA GLY A 220 19.53 -8.00 7.80
C GLY A 220 19.85 -6.52 7.61
N SER A 221 21.01 -6.03 8.08
CA SER A 221 21.42 -4.63 7.98
C SER A 221 20.45 -3.62 8.63
N PHE A 222 19.67 -4.06 9.62
CA PHE A 222 18.71 -3.20 10.30
C PHE A 222 19.38 -2.21 11.26
N GLU A 223 18.85 -0.99 11.32
CA GLU A 223 19.38 0.04 12.22
C GLU A 223 19.08 -0.32 13.67
N LYS A 224 20.12 -0.33 14.52
CA LYS A 224 20.00 -0.66 15.94
C LYS A 224 19.77 0.60 16.76
N LEU A 225 18.62 0.69 17.42
CA LEU A 225 18.27 1.77 18.35
C LEU A 225 18.31 1.28 19.81
N GLY A 226 19.08 1.98 20.64
CA GLY A 226 19.17 1.75 22.08
C GLY A 226 20.10 0.60 22.51
N ASN A 227 20.29 0.49 23.83
CA ASN A 227 21.23 -0.44 24.46
C ASN A 227 20.52 -1.46 25.36
N GLY A 228 21.06 -2.68 25.43
CA GLY A 228 20.61 -3.74 26.34
C GLY A 228 19.23 -4.33 25.99
N SER A 229 18.40 -4.56 27.01
CA SER A 229 17.08 -5.20 26.87
C SER A 229 16.03 -4.32 26.16
N ALA A 230 16.30 -3.01 26.05
CA ALA A 230 15.46 -2.06 25.32
C ALA A 230 15.84 -1.90 23.85
N THR A 231 16.90 -2.59 23.37
CA THR A 231 17.33 -2.50 21.98
C THR A 231 16.21 -2.91 21.02
N LYS A 232 15.95 -2.03 20.04
CA LYS A 232 15.06 -2.26 18.90
C LYS A 232 15.87 -2.23 17.61
N TYR A 233 15.42 -2.97 16.62
CA TYR A 233 15.96 -2.97 15.28
C TYR A 233 14.90 -2.39 14.34
N VAL A 234 15.28 -1.40 13.53
CA VAL A 234 14.41 -0.73 12.57
C VAL A 234 14.67 -1.32 11.19
N MET A 235 13.62 -1.90 10.61
CA MET A 235 13.60 -2.44 9.26
C MET A 235 13.18 -1.32 8.29
N ASN A 236 13.94 -1.12 7.21
CA ASN A 236 13.59 -0.10 6.22
C ASN A 236 12.66 -0.70 5.15
N ALA A 237 11.74 0.11 4.64
CA ALA A 237 10.84 -0.32 3.56
C ALA A 237 11.61 -0.69 2.28
N ASP A 238 12.70 0.04 2.01
CA ASP A 238 13.57 -0.14 0.85
C ASP A 238 14.29 -1.50 0.83
N ASP A 239 14.43 -2.15 1.99
CA ASP A 239 15.05 -3.48 2.13
C ASP A 239 14.22 -4.58 1.41
N TRP A 240 12.95 -4.30 1.10
CA TRP A 240 12.00 -5.27 0.55
C TRP A 240 11.60 -5.03 -0.91
N VAL A 241 12.02 -3.90 -1.50
CA VAL A 241 11.65 -3.47 -2.86
C VAL A 241 12.60 -4.05 -3.93
N LYS A 242 13.74 -4.61 -3.53
CA LYS A 242 14.77 -5.15 -4.44
C LYS A 242 14.76 -6.68 -4.64
N SER A 243 13.70 -7.37 -4.24
CA SER A 243 13.56 -8.84 -4.40
C SER A 243 12.53 -9.21 -5.45
#